data_AF-A0A1H6FD80-F1
#
_entry.id   AF-A0A1H6FD80-F1
#
_cell.length_a   1.000
_cell.length_b   1.000
_cell.length_c   1.000
_cell.angle_alpha   90.00
_cell.angle_beta   90.00
_cell.angle_gamma   90.00
#
_symmetry.space_group_name_H-M   'P 1'
#
loop_
_entity.id
_entity.type
_entity.pdbx_description
1 polymer ?
#
loop_
_entity_poly.entity_id
_entity_poly.type
_entity_poly.pdbx_seq_one_letter_code
_entity_poly.pdbx_strand_id
1 'polypeptide(L)'
;MADGEGKTNKETSELLGITMANVTTWTKRWIDRALDSIEERLHDLPRSGSPGKITPEQWCQIMAICCRPPREYGYPITHWTGTELAKEVIKQGIIETISVSHLNDFLKKQNYNRTAPATG
;
A
#
# COMPACT_ATOMS: atom_id res chain seq x y z
N MET A 1 -4.04 19.65 31.79
CA MET A 1 -2.85 18.84 32.10
C MET A 1 -3.22 17.37 31.96
N ALA A 2 -2.43 16.56 31.26
CA ALA A 2 -2.83 15.18 30.91
C ALA A 2 -2.20 14.09 31.79
N ASP A 3 -1.35 14.44 32.75
CA ASP A 3 -0.69 13.47 33.60
C ASP A 3 -1.24 13.65 35.03
N GLY A 4 -1.86 12.60 35.60
CA GLY A 4 -2.37 12.61 36.97
C GLY A 4 -1.31 12.84 38.05
N GLU A 5 -0.02 12.89 37.67
CA GLU A 5 1.13 13.20 38.52
C GLU A 5 1.61 14.66 38.43
N GLY A 6 0.98 15.51 37.61
CA GLY A 6 1.29 16.95 37.55
C GLY A 6 2.62 17.32 36.89
N LYS A 7 3.32 16.38 36.26
CA LYS A 7 4.56 16.65 35.51
C LYS A 7 4.29 17.58 34.33
N THR A 8 5.23 18.48 34.09
CA THR A 8 5.22 19.38 32.93
C THR A 8 5.67 18.63 31.67
N ASN A 9 5.23 19.08 30.49
CA ASN A 9 5.68 18.49 29.22
C ASN A 9 7.22 18.50 29.07
N LYS A 10 7.91 19.46 29.70
CA LYS A 10 9.36 19.55 29.73
C LYS A 10 9.96 18.39 30.53
N GLU A 11 9.53 18.18 31.77
CA GLU A 11 9.99 17.08 32.63
C GLU A 11 9.70 15.72 31.98
N THR A 12 8.52 15.55 31.38
CA THR A 12 8.17 14.32 30.64
C THR A 12 9.08 14.11 29.43
N SER A 13 9.46 15.18 28.72
CA SER A 13 10.38 15.08 27.59
C SER A 13 11.81 14.71 28.00
N GLU A 14 12.31 15.29 29.10
CA GLU A 14 13.63 14.98 29.66
C GLU A 14 13.70 13.54 30.19
N LEU A 15 12.64 13.08 30.86
CA LEU A 15 12.53 11.71 31.37
C LEU A 15 12.52 10.66 30.25
N LEU A 16 11.80 10.94 29.16
CA LEU A 16 11.62 9.99 28.05
C LEU A 16 12.68 10.11 26.95
N GLY A 17 13.55 11.13 27.01
CA GLY A 17 14.57 11.37 25.98
C GLY A 17 13.99 11.73 24.61
N ILE A 18 12.79 12.31 24.57
CA ILE A 18 12.13 12.74 23.32
C ILE A 18 12.01 14.26 23.27
N THR A 19 11.67 14.82 22.11
CA THR A 19 11.47 16.26 22.00
C THR A 19 10.20 16.71 22.72
N MET A 20 10.25 17.87 23.38
CA MET A 20 9.07 18.49 24.01
C MET A 20 7.93 18.72 23.00
N ALA A 21 8.25 18.94 21.72
CA ALA A 21 7.26 19.09 20.66
C ALA A 21 6.40 17.82 20.46
N ASN A 22 7.01 16.63 20.58
CA ASN A 22 6.28 15.36 20.50
C ASN A 22 5.31 15.21 21.68
N VAL A 23 5.79 15.44 22.91
CA VAL A 23 4.96 15.41 24.13
C VAL A 23 3.80 16.39 24.03
N THR A 24 4.08 17.62 23.60
CA THR A 24 3.04 18.66 23.46
C THR A 24 1.99 18.28 22.44
N THR A 25 2.40 17.72 21.30
CA THR A 25 1.48 17.26 20.25
C THR A 25 0.57 16.13 20.75
N TRP A 26 1.13 15.14 21.44
CA TRP A 26 0.36 14.02 21.99
C TRP A 26 -0.59 14.46 23.10
N THR A 27 -0.12 15.27 24.04
CA THR A 27 -0.93 15.82 25.14
C THR A 27 -2.06 16.70 24.62
N LYS A 28 -1.80 17.53 23.61
CA LYS A 28 -2.84 18.33 22.97
C LYS A 28 -3.89 17.45 22.29
N ARG A 29 -3.45 16.48 21.47
CA ARG A 29 -4.37 15.52 20.81
C ARG A 29 -5.21 14.76 21.82
N TRP A 30 -4.62 14.39 22.96
CA TRP A 30 -5.34 13.74 24.04
C TRP A 30 -6.43 14.63 24.60
N ILE A 31 -6.13 15.88 24.95
CA ILE A 31 -7.09 16.83 25.53
C ILE A 31 -8.20 17.20 24.53
N ASP A 32 -7.84 17.47 23.27
CA ASP A 32 -8.79 17.89 22.23
C ASP A 32 -9.83 16.80 21.92
N ARG A 33 -9.52 15.53 22.21
CA ARG A 33 -10.40 14.37 22.03
C ARG A 33 -11.04 13.89 23.34
N ALA A 34 -11.25 14.77 24.32
CA ALA A 34 -11.75 14.38 25.64
C ALA A 34 -13.16 13.76 25.65
N LEU A 35 -13.96 13.97 24.59
CA LEU A 35 -15.31 13.40 24.45
C LEU A 35 -15.32 11.97 23.90
N ASP A 36 -14.23 11.54 23.27
CA ASP A 36 -14.11 10.21 22.68
C ASP A 36 -13.81 9.16 23.77
N SER A 37 -14.11 7.88 23.50
CA SER A 37 -13.76 6.81 24.43
C SER A 37 -12.23 6.69 24.58
N ILE A 38 -11.75 6.08 25.67
CA ILE A 38 -10.31 5.84 25.85
C ILE A 38 -9.76 4.98 24.69
N GLU A 39 -10.50 3.97 24.25
CA GLU A 39 -10.10 3.13 23.11
C GLU A 39 -9.97 3.97 21.83
N GLU A 40 -10.95 4.81 21.52
CA GLU A 40 -10.93 5.65 20.32
C GLU A 40 -9.79 6.67 20.34
N ARG A 41 -9.44 7.21 21.52
CA ARG A 41 -8.35 8.18 21.72
C ARG A 41 -6.98 7.55 21.50
N LEU A 42 -6.83 6.28 21.85
CA LEU A 42 -5.60 5.50 21.69
C LEU A 42 -5.48 4.84 20.31
N HIS A 43 -6.60 4.62 19.60
CA HIS A 43 -6.60 3.96 18.31
C HIS A 43 -5.78 4.74 17.28
N ASP A 44 -5.00 4.01 16.47
CA ASP A 44 -4.31 4.59 15.32
C ASP A 44 -5.34 5.11 14.31
N LEU A 45 -5.10 6.29 13.76
CA LEU A 45 -5.89 6.76 12.63
C LEU A 45 -5.66 5.84 11.42
N PRO A 46 -6.65 5.70 10.51
CA PRO A 46 -6.48 4.95 9.27
C PRO A 46 -5.18 5.37 8.56
N ARG A 47 -4.25 4.42 8.43
CA ARG A 47 -3.03 4.65 7.64
C ARG A 47 -3.43 4.60 6.18
N SER A 48 -3.49 5.75 5.52
CA SER A 48 -3.58 5.76 4.06
C SER A 48 -2.32 5.10 3.52
N GLY A 49 -2.46 3.92 2.92
CA GLY A 49 -1.38 3.30 2.18
C GLY A 49 -0.94 4.20 1.01
N SER A 50 0.25 3.91 0.45
CA SER A 50 0.64 4.54 -0.81
C SER A 50 -0.27 4.05 -1.94
N PRO A 51 -0.87 4.94 -2.75
CA PRO A 51 -1.67 4.52 -3.89
C PRO A 51 -0.80 3.74 -4.88
N GLY A 52 -1.39 2.71 -5.50
CA GLY A 52 -0.71 1.93 -6.54
C GLY A 52 -0.33 2.82 -7.73
N LYS A 53 0.87 2.63 -8.28
CA LYS A 53 1.35 3.37 -9.47
C LYS A 53 0.66 2.96 -10.77
N ILE A 54 0.06 1.77 -10.79
CA ILE A 54 -0.60 1.19 -11.96
C ILE A 54 -2.09 1.10 -11.63
N THR A 55 -2.93 1.70 -12.48
CA THR A 55 -4.38 1.74 -12.28
C THR A 55 -5.03 0.40 -12.62
N PRO A 56 -6.25 0.12 -12.12
CA PRO A 56 -7.00 -1.06 -12.52
C PRO A 56 -7.20 -1.18 -14.03
N GLU A 57 -7.45 -0.07 -14.72
CA GLU A 57 -7.65 -0.03 -16.17
C GLU A 57 -6.39 -0.43 -16.93
N GLN A 58 -5.22 0.05 -16.47
CA GLN A 58 -3.93 -0.36 -17.03
C GLN A 58 -3.71 -1.86 -16.83
N TRP A 59 -4.05 -2.41 -15.66
CA TRP A 59 -3.99 -3.85 -15.44
C TRP A 59 -4.91 -4.64 -16.37
N CYS A 60 -6.13 -4.17 -16.60
CA CYS A 60 -7.06 -4.79 -17.56
C CYS A 60 -6.47 -4.82 -18.98
N GLN A 61 -5.83 -3.73 -19.42
CA GLN A 61 -5.17 -3.68 -20.73
C GLN A 61 -4.00 -4.67 -20.81
N ILE A 62 -3.19 -4.76 -19.75
CA ILE A 62 -2.09 -5.75 -19.66
C ILE A 62 -2.64 -7.18 -19.76
N MET A 63 -3.73 -7.48 -19.05
CA MET A 63 -4.38 -8.81 -19.12
C MET A 63 -4.87 -9.11 -20.54
N ALA A 64 -5.46 -8.13 -21.23
CA ALA A 64 -5.92 -8.31 -22.60
C ALA A 64 -4.78 -8.70 -23.56
N ILE A 65 -3.58 -8.11 -23.40
CA ILE A 65 -2.39 -8.51 -24.17
C ILE A 65 -1.96 -9.94 -23.81
N CYS A 66 -1.96 -10.30 -22.53
CA CYS A 66 -1.56 -11.64 -22.07
C CYS A 66 -2.42 -12.74 -22.68
N CYS A 67 -3.72 -12.49 -22.88
CA CYS A 67 -4.67 -13.44 -23.45
C CYS A 67 -4.47 -13.67 -24.96
N ARG A 68 -3.65 -12.86 -25.62
CA ARG A 68 -3.36 -12.98 -27.04
C ARG A 68 -1.99 -13.63 -27.27
N PRO A 69 -1.83 -14.44 -28.33
CA PRO A 69 -0.54 -15.08 -28.61
C PRO A 69 0.54 -14.03 -28.97
N PRO A 70 1.78 -14.16 -28.47
CA PRO A 70 2.87 -13.21 -28.76
C PRO A 70 3.16 -13.02 -30.26
N ARG A 71 2.83 -14.02 -31.08
CA ARG A 71 2.95 -13.97 -32.54
C ARG A 71 2.10 -12.87 -33.17
N GLU A 72 0.94 -12.53 -32.60
CA GLU A 72 0.11 -11.41 -33.07
C GLU A 72 0.83 -10.05 -32.92
N TYR A 73 1.81 -9.97 -32.02
CA TYR A 73 2.59 -8.77 -31.73
C TYR A 73 4.00 -8.81 -32.34
N GLY A 74 4.29 -9.82 -33.16
CA GLY A 74 5.58 -9.97 -33.86
C GLY A 74 6.68 -10.68 -33.08
N TYR A 75 6.36 -11.34 -31.96
CA TYR A 75 7.36 -12.12 -31.21
C TYR A 75 7.44 -13.57 -31.71
N PRO A 76 8.65 -14.12 -31.95
CA PRO A 76 8.85 -15.50 -32.39
C PRO A 76 8.80 -16.50 -31.22
N ILE A 77 7.83 -16.33 -30.30
CA ILE A 77 7.66 -17.18 -29.12
C ILE A 77 6.22 -17.72 -29.05
N THR A 78 6.03 -18.86 -28.41
CA THR A 78 4.72 -19.51 -28.28
C THR A 78 3.90 -18.97 -27.11
N HIS A 79 4.55 -18.56 -26.03
CA HIS A 79 3.93 -18.04 -24.80
C HIS A 79 4.61 -16.76 -24.35
N TRP A 80 3.86 -15.89 -23.69
CA TRP A 80 4.44 -14.69 -23.09
C TRP A 80 5.45 -15.07 -22.01
N THR A 81 6.65 -14.56 -22.18
CA THR A 81 7.65 -14.44 -21.13
C THR A 81 7.44 -13.08 -20.45
N GLY A 82 7.70 -12.98 -19.14
CA GLY A 82 7.47 -11.73 -18.39
C GLY A 82 8.27 -10.55 -18.95
N THR A 83 9.47 -10.81 -19.50
CA THR A 83 10.31 -9.77 -20.10
C THR A 83 9.71 -9.24 -21.40
N GLU A 84 9.27 -10.12 -22.30
CA GLU A 84 8.66 -9.78 -23.58
C GLU A 84 7.32 -9.09 -23.37
N LEU A 85 6.52 -9.56 -22.41
CA LEU A 85 5.27 -8.92 -22.05
C LEU A 85 5.50 -7.51 -21.49
N ALA A 86 6.46 -7.33 -20.59
CA ALA A 86 6.80 -6.00 -20.06
C ALA A 86 7.23 -5.05 -21.18
N LYS A 87 8.03 -5.52 -22.14
CA LYS A 87 8.43 -4.74 -23.32
C LYS A 87 7.23 -4.35 -24.18
N GLU A 88 6.33 -5.28 -24.46
CA GLU A 88 5.16 -5.01 -25.30
C GLU A 88 4.21 -4.02 -24.60
N VAL A 89 3.97 -4.19 -23.30
CA VAL A 89 3.13 -3.29 -22.51
C VAL A 89 3.66 -1.85 -22.49
N ILE A 90 4.98 -1.68 -22.36
CA ILE A 90 5.63 -0.36 -22.45
C ILE A 90 5.54 0.19 -23.89
N LYS A 91 5.79 -0.64 -24.89
CA LYS A 91 5.71 -0.28 -26.31
C LYS A 91 4.30 0.20 -26.72
N GLN A 92 3.25 -0.38 -26.14
CA GLN A 92 1.85 0.03 -26.35
C GLN A 92 1.47 1.29 -25.55
N GLY A 93 2.37 1.84 -24.73
CA GLY A 93 2.13 3.07 -23.96
C GLY A 93 1.16 2.89 -22.78
N ILE A 94 0.89 1.65 -22.36
CA ILE A 94 -0.04 1.36 -21.25
C ILE A 94 0.54 1.86 -19.93
N ILE A 95 1.84 1.66 -19.72
CA ILE A 95 2.60 2.12 -18.56
C ILE A 95 4.02 2.51 -18.98
N GLU A 96 4.62 3.46 -18.26
CA GLU A 96 5.99 3.93 -18.56
C GLU A 96 7.05 2.91 -18.18
N THR A 97 6.92 2.31 -16.98
CA THR A 97 7.88 1.34 -16.45
C THR A 97 7.20 0.30 -15.58
N ILE A 98 7.70 -0.94 -15.66
CA ILE A 98 7.33 -2.02 -14.74
C ILE A 98 8.50 -2.99 -14.57
N SER A 99 8.69 -3.45 -13.34
CA SER A 99 9.59 -4.57 -13.08
C SER A 99 8.93 -5.88 -13.54
N VAL A 100 9.69 -6.74 -14.22
CA VAL A 100 9.23 -8.08 -14.62
C VAL A 100 8.73 -8.88 -13.43
N SER A 101 9.37 -8.77 -12.26
CA SER A 101 8.92 -9.44 -11.04
C SER A 101 7.56 -8.91 -10.57
N HIS A 102 7.34 -7.60 -10.61
CA HIS A 102 6.06 -7.00 -10.24
C HIS A 102 4.92 -7.46 -11.17
N LEU A 103 5.19 -7.51 -12.47
CA LEU A 103 4.27 -8.04 -13.47
C LEU A 103 3.93 -9.51 -13.22
N ASN A 104 4.95 -10.33 -13.00
CA ASN A 104 4.78 -11.76 -12.73
C ASN A 104 4.03 -12.00 -11.41
N ASP A 105 4.31 -11.24 -10.36
CA ASP A 105 3.63 -11.35 -9.08
C ASP A 105 2.16 -10.96 -9.20
N PHE A 106 1.85 -9.95 -10.00
CA PHE A 106 0.46 -9.61 -10.32
C PHE A 106 -0.24 -10.76 -11.05
N LEU A 107 0.37 -11.30 -12.10
CA LEU A 107 -0.19 -12.42 -12.88
C LEU A 107 -0.38 -13.69 -12.03
N LYS A 108 0.57 -14.01 -11.14
CA LYS A 108 0.43 -15.10 -10.17
C LYS A 108 -0.75 -14.87 -9.25
N LYS A 109 -0.92 -13.65 -8.72
CA LYS A 109 -2.03 -13.30 -7.83
C LYS A 109 -3.40 -13.53 -8.48
N GLN A 110 -3.54 -13.26 -9.77
CA GLN A 110 -4.78 -13.53 -10.51
C GLN A 110 -5.03 -15.04 -10.73
N ASN A 111 -3.97 -15.85 -10.78
CA ASN A 111 -4.07 -17.31 -10.97
C ASN A 111 -4.35 -18.09 -9.68
N TYR A 112 -4.51 -17.43 -8.52
CA TYR A 112 -5.00 -18.13 -7.32
C TYR A 112 -6.52 -18.30 -7.42
N ASN A 113 -6.97 -19.55 -7.49
CA ASN A 113 -8.33 -19.89 -7.10
C ASN A 113 -8.52 -19.40 -5.67
N ARG A 114 -9.47 -18.47 -5.44
CA ARG A 114 -9.91 -18.11 -4.08
C ARG A 114 -10.37 -19.40 -3.41
N THR A 115 -9.56 -19.97 -2.52
CA THR A 115 -10.05 -20.95 -1.56
C THR A 115 -11.11 -20.23 -0.75
N ALA A 116 -12.37 -20.62 -0.90
CA ALA A 116 -13.43 -20.10 -0.05
C ALA A 116 -13.02 -20.37 1.41
N PRO A 117 -13.13 -19.39 2.33
CA PRO A 117 -12.93 -19.68 3.73
C PRO A 117 -13.97 -20.74 4.12
N ALA A 118 -13.50 -21.88 4.64
CA ALA A 118 -14.38 -22.84 5.27
C ALA A 118 -15.07 -22.13 6.44
N THR A 119 -16.33 -21.75 6.25
CA THR A 119 -17.18 -21.26 7.32
C THR A 119 -17.52 -22.47 8.19
N GLY A 120 -16.87 -22.55 9.35
CA GLY A 120 -17.22 -23.43 10.46
C GLY A 120 -17.79 -22.60 11.61
#